data_AF-A0A7C7DXQ5-F1
#
_entry.id   AF-A0A7C7DXQ5-F1
#
_cell.length_a   1.000
_cell.length_b   1.000
_cell.length_c   1.000
_cell.angle_alpha   90.00
_cell.angle_beta   90.00
_cell.angle_gamma   90.00
#
_symmetry.space_group_name_H-M   'P 1'
#
loop_
_entity.id
_entity.type
_entity.pdbx_description
1 polymer ?
#
loop_
_entity_poly.entity_id
_entity_poly.type
_entity_poly.pdbx_seq_one_letter_code
_entity_poly.pdbx_strand_id
1 'polypeptide(L)'
;MTWWRLLFLFDGRITRAQFWIGAAVAVGLLMLANLLSGRHVNPVTGETVLEGNFMTGLLMLTGLWVLAASSIKRLRDRGKAGWWVLLYLVPFGIFWLLIDLGLLPGKATRRNAARANGIPSASSR
;
A
#
# COMPACT_ATOMS: atom_id res chain seq x y z
N MET A 1 21.38 -13.76 -2.99
CA MET A 1 20.49 -12.62 -3.32
C MET A 1 20.16 -11.92 -2.03
N THR A 2 20.63 -10.70 -1.86
CA THR A 2 20.82 -10.11 -0.54
C THR A 2 19.71 -9.13 -0.16
N TRP A 3 19.10 -9.40 1.01
CA TRP A 3 17.87 -8.80 1.55
C TRP A 3 17.90 -7.27 1.65
N TRP A 4 19.07 -6.66 1.78
CA TRP A 4 19.23 -5.19 1.81
C TRP A 4 18.89 -4.51 0.48
N ARG A 5 19.01 -5.19 -0.66
CA ARG A 5 18.62 -4.61 -1.96
C ARG A 5 17.11 -4.41 -2.10
N LEU A 6 16.28 -5.13 -1.32
CA LEU A 6 14.83 -4.93 -1.30
C LEU A 6 14.43 -3.63 -0.58
N LEU A 7 15.24 -3.17 0.37
CA LEU A 7 14.94 -2.00 1.19
C LEU A 7 15.46 -0.68 0.56
N PHE A 8 16.51 -0.73 -0.27
CA PHE A 8 17.21 0.49 -0.70
C PHE A 8 17.25 0.76 -2.22
N LEU A 9 16.82 -0.15 -3.09
CA LEU A 9 16.68 0.17 -4.52
C LEU A 9 15.28 0.76 -4.80
N PHE A 10 15.21 2.09 -4.83
CA PHE A 10 14.06 2.90 -5.25
C PHE A 10 13.97 3.06 -6.78
N ASP A 11 14.42 2.07 -7.55
CA ASP A 11 14.44 2.16 -9.01
C ASP A 11 13.83 0.92 -9.68
N GLY A 12 12.81 1.16 -10.50
CA GLY A 12 12.03 0.15 -11.22
C GLY A 12 10.71 -0.23 -10.53
N ARG A 13 9.61 -0.20 -11.31
CA ARG A 13 8.22 -0.67 -11.03
C ARG A 13 8.03 -1.40 -9.68
N ILE A 14 7.05 -0.94 -8.89
CA ILE A 14 6.72 -1.59 -7.61
C ILE A 14 6.30 -3.04 -7.87
N THR A 15 7.14 -3.96 -7.40
CA THR A 15 6.82 -5.37 -7.35
C THR A 15 5.78 -5.64 -6.26
N ARG A 16 5.05 -6.75 -6.36
CA ARG A 16 4.01 -7.10 -5.37
C ARG A 16 4.58 -7.16 -3.95
N ALA A 17 5.82 -7.63 -3.79
CA ALA A 17 6.51 -7.69 -2.51
C ALA A 17 6.72 -6.30 -1.90
N GLN A 18 7.16 -5.31 -2.69
CA GLN A 18 7.36 -3.94 -2.20
C GLN A 18 6.04 -3.27 -1.81
N PHE A 19 4.95 -3.56 -2.52
CA PHE A 19 3.61 -3.10 -2.13
C PHE A 19 3.19 -3.68 -0.78
N TRP A 20 3.34 -5.00 -0.57
CA TRP A 20 3.01 -5.65 0.69
C TRP A 20 3.90 -5.19 1.85
N ILE A 21 5.18 -4.89 1.61
CA ILE A 21 6.05 -4.29 2.63
C ILE A 21 5.55 -2.90 3.02
N GLY A 22 5.26 -2.03 2.03
CA GLY A 22 4.71 -0.70 2.30
C GLY A 22 3.37 -0.74 3.05
N ALA A 23 2.48 -1.66 2.65
CA ALA A 23 1.22 -1.90 3.34
C ALA A 23 1.43 -2.43 4.76
N ALA A 24 2.35 -3.38 4.96
CA ALA A 24 2.67 -3.92 6.29
C ALA A 24 3.26 -2.85 7.22
N VAL A 25 4.11 -1.97 6.71
CA VAL A 25 4.64 -0.82 7.45
C VAL A 25 3.51 0.14 7.82
N ALA A 26 2.63 0.47 6.87
CA ALA A 26 1.48 1.34 7.14
C ALA A 26 0.55 0.73 8.21
N VAL A 27 0.21 -0.55 8.10
CA VAL A 27 -0.60 -1.27 9.09
C VAL A 27 0.12 -1.32 10.44
N GLY A 28 1.42 -1.58 10.47
CA GLY A 28 2.23 -1.56 11.68
C GLY A 28 2.21 -0.21 12.39
N LEU A 29 2.31 0.89 11.64
CA LEU A 29 2.19 2.25 12.18
C LEU A 29 0.79 2.53 12.74
N LEU A 30 -0.26 2.09 12.05
CA LEU A 30 -1.64 2.25 12.50
C LEU A 30 -1.93 1.42 13.76
N MET A 31 -1.41 0.19 13.83
CA MET A 31 -1.51 -0.64 15.03
C MET A 31 -0.73 -0.04 16.19
N LEU A 32 0.49 0.45 15.95
CA LEU A 32 1.28 1.12 16.96
C LEU A 32 0.56 2.37 17.49
N ALA A 33 -0.02 3.18 16.59
CA ALA A 33 -0.83 4.33 17.00
C ALA A 33 -1.99 3.91 17.91
N ASN A 34 -2.68 2.80 17.57
CA ASN A 34 -3.79 2.26 18.36
C ASN A 34 -3.37 1.68 19.73
N LEU A 35 -2.17 1.08 19.82
CA LEU A 35 -1.60 0.62 21.08
C LEU A 35 -1.23 1.78 22.00
N LEU A 36 -0.71 2.87 21.41
CA LEU A 36 -0.26 4.06 22.15
C LEU A 36 -1.39 5.06 22.45
N SER A 37 -2.59 4.84 21.89
CA SER A 37 -3.78 5.63 22.23
C SER A 37 -4.23 5.37 23.67
N GLY A 38 -4.47 6.45 24.41
CA GLY A 38 -5.08 6.37 25.73
C GLY A 38 -6.51 5.85 25.63
N ARG A 39 -6.94 5.06 26.61
CA ARG A 39 -8.31 4.56 26.72
C ARG A 39 -8.82 4.85 28.12
N HIS A 40 -9.95 5.54 28.21
CA HIS A 40 -10.65 5.74 29.48
C HIS A 40 -12.13 5.43 29.30
N VAL A 41 -12.78 4.99 30.38
CA VAL A 41 -14.22 4.75 30.38
C VAL A 41 -14.89 6.02 30.88
N ASN A 42 -15.83 6.55 30.10
CA ASN A 42 -16.64 7.69 30.52
C ASN A 42 -17.51 7.25 31.72
N PRO A 43 -17.36 7.86 32.90
CA PRO A 43 -18.07 7.42 34.10
C PRO A 43 -19.59 7.67 34.04
N VAL A 44 -20.06 8.53 33.13
CA VAL A 44 -21.48 8.87 32.98
C VAL A 44 -22.17 7.92 31.98
N THR A 45 -21.51 7.60 30.87
CA THR A 45 -22.10 6.78 29.80
C THR A 45 -21.64 5.32 29.81
N GLY A 46 -20.55 5.01 30.52
CA GLY A 46 -19.91 3.69 30.49
C GLY A 46 -19.15 3.38 29.20
N GLU A 47 -19.06 4.34 28.26
CA GLU A 47 -18.41 4.13 26.97
C GLU A 47 -16.89 4.26 27.07
N THR A 48 -16.16 3.39 26.37
CA THR A 48 -14.70 3.48 26.24
C THR A 48 -14.34 4.55 25.21
N VAL A 49 -13.78 5.67 25.66
CA VAL A 49 -13.33 6.77 24.81
C VAL A 49 -11.86 6.58 24.47
N LEU A 50 -11.52 6.80 23.20
CA LEU A 50 -10.15 6.76 22.71
C LEU A 50 -9.56 8.18 22.77
N GLU A 51 -8.52 8.37 23.59
CA GLU A 51 -7.76 9.61 23.65
C GLU A 51 -6.59 9.58 22.68
N GLY A 52 -6.67 10.43 21.67
CA GLY A 52 -5.56 10.73 20.78
C GLY A 52 -4.65 11.80 21.38
N ASN A 53 -3.37 11.48 21.55
CA ASN A 53 -2.34 12.49 21.77
C ASN A 53 -1.68 12.88 20.44
N PHE A 54 -0.92 13.99 20.42
CA PHE A 54 -0.26 14.49 19.21
C PHE A 54 0.60 13.42 18.51
N MET A 55 1.31 12.58 19.28
CA MET A 55 2.14 11.50 18.77
C MET A 55 1.31 10.44 18.02
N THR A 56 0.18 10.02 18.60
CA THR A 56 -0.72 9.03 17.97
C THR A 56 -1.35 9.59 16.69
N GLY A 57 -1.72 10.87 16.67
CA GLY A 57 -2.20 11.54 15.47
C GLY A 57 -1.15 11.58 14.35
N LEU A 58 0.11 11.87 14.69
CA LEU A 58 1.23 11.88 13.74
C LEU A 58 1.51 10.48 13.17
N LEU A 59 1.47 9.44 14.01
CA LEU A 59 1.65 8.05 13.57
C LEU A 59 0.50 7.59 12.66
N MET A 60 -0.74 7.95 12.99
CA MET A 60 -1.90 7.67 12.12
C MET A 60 -1.76 8.36 10.76
N LEU A 61 -1.42 9.65 10.75
CA LEU A 61 -1.25 10.42 9.53
C LEU A 61 -0.13 9.83 8.66
N THR A 62 0.99 9.46 9.28
CA THR A 62 2.13 8.84 8.58
C THR A 62 1.75 7.48 8.00
N GLY A 63 1.07 6.63 8.77
CA GLY A 63 0.59 5.33 8.29
C GLY A 63 -0.38 5.45 7.11
N LEU A 64 -1.36 6.34 7.22
CA LEU A 64 -2.31 6.63 6.14
C LEU A 64 -1.61 7.17 4.89
N TRP A 65 -0.64 8.07 5.05
CA TRP A 65 0.14 8.61 3.95
C TRP A 65 0.94 7.53 3.23
N VAL A 66 1.62 6.65 3.96
CA VAL A 66 2.40 5.54 3.38
C VAL A 66 1.49 4.59 2.61
N LEU A 67 0.31 4.26 3.15
CA LEU A 67 -0.68 3.42 2.47
C LEU A 67 -1.18 4.06 1.18
N ALA A 68 -1.54 5.35 1.23
CA ALA A 68 -2.03 6.10 0.09
C ALA A 68 -0.95 6.24 -1.00
N ALA A 69 0.27 6.65 -0.63
CA ALA A 69 1.38 6.82 -1.56
C ALA A 69 1.75 5.51 -2.27
N SER A 70 1.81 4.40 -1.52
CA SER A 70 2.10 3.06 -2.08
C SER A 70 1.02 2.61 -3.05
N SER A 71 -0.24 2.87 -2.70
CA SER A 71 -1.41 2.50 -3.51
C SER A 71 -1.52 3.36 -4.78
N ILE A 72 -1.28 4.67 -4.71
CA ILE A 72 -1.26 5.57 -5.88
C ILE A 72 -0.18 5.14 -6.87
N LYS A 73 1.03 4.83 -6.40
CA LYS A 73 2.12 4.35 -7.27
C LYS A 73 1.70 3.06 -8.00
N ARG A 74 1.06 2.13 -7.29
CA ARG A 74 0.58 0.87 -7.88
C ARG A 74 -0.61 1.05 -8.83
N LEU A 75 -1.54 1.95 -8.52
CA LEU A 75 -2.65 2.32 -9.41
C LEU A 75 -2.11 2.91 -10.72
N ARG A 76 -1.11 3.79 -10.63
CA ARG A 76 -0.43 4.38 -11.78
C ARG A 76 0.30 3.34 -12.63
N ASP A 77 0.96 2.36 -12.01
CA ASP A 77 1.59 1.22 -12.71
C ASP A 77 0.58 0.39 -13.52
N ARG A 78 -0.70 0.39 -13.13
CA ARG A 78 -1.77 -0.31 -13.86
C ARG A 78 -2.52 0.57 -14.85
N GLY A 79 -2.13 1.85 -14.95
CA GLY A 79 -2.76 2.85 -15.82
C GLY A 79 -4.11 3.34 -15.30
N LYS A 80 -4.37 3.23 -13.99
CA LYS A 80 -5.56 3.81 -13.34
C LYS A 80 -5.20 5.17 -12.74
N ALA A 81 -6.18 6.07 -12.66
CA ALA A 81 -6.01 7.37 -12.01
C ALA A 81 -5.71 7.21 -10.51
N GLY A 82 -4.95 8.14 -9.92
CA GLY A 82 -4.62 8.10 -8.50
C GLY A 82 -5.84 8.23 -7.58
N TRP A 83 -6.96 8.76 -8.09
CA TRP A 83 -8.15 9.07 -7.28
C TRP A 83 -8.86 7.81 -6.80
N TRP A 84 -8.59 6.66 -7.43
CA TRP A 84 -9.05 5.37 -6.95
C TRP A 84 -8.56 5.03 -5.55
N VAL A 85 -7.54 5.73 -5.03
CA VAL A 85 -7.11 5.59 -3.62
C VAL A 85 -8.20 6.05 -2.63
N LEU A 86 -9.12 6.91 -3.05
CA LEU A 86 -10.25 7.33 -2.21
C LEU A 86 -11.20 6.18 -1.86
N LEU A 87 -11.15 5.05 -2.59
CA LEU A 87 -11.86 3.84 -2.19
C LEU A 87 -11.40 3.30 -0.82
N TYR A 88 -10.24 3.71 -0.30
CA TYR A 88 -9.86 3.38 1.08
C TYR A 88 -10.83 3.96 2.13
N LEU A 89 -11.54 5.05 1.82
CA LEU A 89 -12.55 5.65 2.71
C LEU A 89 -13.86 4.85 2.73
N VAL A 90 -14.05 3.95 1.77
CA VAL A 90 -15.24 3.10 1.68
C VAL A 90 -14.88 1.72 2.20
N PRO A 91 -15.61 1.15 3.19
CA PRO A 91 -15.29 -0.15 3.77
C PRO A 91 -15.17 -1.27 2.71
N PHE A 92 -16.08 -1.26 1.72
CA PHE A 92 -16.04 -2.20 0.59
C PHE A 92 -14.95 -1.87 -0.44
N GLY A 93 -14.54 -0.61 -0.54
CA GLY A 93 -13.48 -0.17 -1.45
C GLY A 93 -12.09 -0.67 -1.03
N ILE A 94 -11.86 -0.86 0.27
CA ILE A 94 -10.64 -1.51 0.81
C ILE A 94 -10.46 -2.92 0.25
N PHE A 95 -11.51 -3.74 0.27
CA PHE A 95 -11.43 -5.13 -0.21
C PHE A 95 -11.14 -5.18 -1.71
N TRP A 96 -11.81 -4.31 -2.47
CA TRP A 96 -11.55 -4.19 -3.90
C TRP A 96 -10.09 -3.76 -4.17
N LEU A 97 -9.59 -2.73 -3.48
CA LEU A 97 -8.21 -2.26 -3.62
C LEU A 97 -7.18 -3.32 -3.22
N LEU A 98 -7.43 -4.09 -2.16
CA LEU A 98 -6.55 -5.19 -1.75
C LEU A 98 -6.44 -6.28 -2.82
N ILE A 99 -7.57 -6.68 -3.41
CA ILE A 99 -7.60 -7.68 -4.49
C ILE A 99 -6.94 -7.10 -5.75
N ASP A 100 -7.30 -5.88 -6.11
CA ASP A 100 -6.89 -5.21 -7.34
C ASP A 100 -5.39 -4.87 -7.32
N LEU A 101 -4.86 -4.42 -6.19
CA LEU A 101 -3.45 -4.02 -6.03
C LEU A 101 -2.54 -5.17 -5.60
N GLY A 102 -3.03 -6.10 -4.78
CA GLY A 102 -2.25 -7.19 -4.18
C GLY A 102 -2.24 -8.49 -4.98
N LEU A 103 -3.38 -8.92 -5.53
CA LEU A 103 -3.55 -10.25 -6.14
C LEU A 103 -3.39 -10.25 -7.67
N LEU A 104 -3.71 -9.16 -8.35
CA LEU A 104 -3.62 -9.11 -9.81
C LEU A 104 -2.19 -8.82 -10.32
N PRO A 105 -1.73 -9.51 -11.39
CA PRO A 105 -0.48 -9.17 -12.06
C PRO A 105 -0.48 -7.71 -12.56
N GLY A 106 0.71 -7.09 -12.57
CA GLY A 106 0.89 -5.87 -13.34
C GLY A 106 0.69 -6.18 -14.83
N LYS A 107 0.24 -5.20 -15.62
CA LYS A 107 0.04 -5.38 -17.06
C LYS A 107 1.30 -5.96 -17.70
N ALA A 108 1.16 -7.03 -18.47
CA ALA A 108 2.26 -7.62 -19.22
C ALA A 108 2.81 -6.57 -20.19
N THR A 109 4.09 -6.22 -20.05
CA THR A 109 4.77 -5.37 -21.02
C THR A 109 4.77 -6.07 -22.38
N ARG A 110 4.61 -5.36 -23.50
CA ARG A 110 4.70 -5.90 -24.89
C ARG A 110 5.88 -6.86 -25.10
N ARG A 111 7.01 -6.60 -24.43
CA ARG A 111 8.21 -7.45 -24.45
C ARG A 111 7.98 -8.87 -23.93
N ASN A 112 7.13 -9.06 -22.93
CA ASN A 112 6.80 -10.37 -22.37
C ASN A 112 5.77 -11.12 -23.24
N ALA A 113 4.84 -10.40 -23.87
CA ALA A 113 3.89 -10.98 -24.82
C ALA A 113 4.60 -11.49 -26.09
N ALA A 114 5.57 -10.72 -26.61
CA ALA A 114 6.38 -11.15 -27.75
C ALA A 114 7.23 -12.40 -27.44
N ARG A 115 7.81 -12.46 -26.23
CA ARG A 115 8.62 -13.61 -25.78
C ARG A 115 7.78 -14.86 -25.51
N ALA A 116 6.54 -14.71 -25.04
CA ALA A 116 5.59 -15.82 -24.85
C ALA A 116 5.09 -16.39 -26.18
N ASN A 117 4.98 -15.57 -27.22
CA ASN A 117 4.59 -15.99 -28.58
C ASN A 117 5.78 -16.46 -29.43
N GLY A 118 6.95 -16.69 -28.82
CA GLY A 118 8.14 -17.15 -29.54
C GLY A 118 8.70 -16.16 -30.56
N ILE A 119 8.28 -14.89 -30.53
CA ILE A 119 8.76 -13.88 -31.47
C ILE A 119 10.18 -13.50 -31.02
N PRO A 120 11.23 -13.82 -31.80
CA PRO A 120 12.59 -13.47 -31.44
C PRO A 120 12.68 -11.95 -31.30
N SER A 121 13.25 -11.49 -30.18
CA SER A 121 13.52 -10.06 -30.00
C SER A 121 14.45 -9.63 -31.12
N ALA A 122 13.95 -8.84 -32.06
CA ALA A 122 14.77 -8.25 -33.11
C ALA A 122 15.94 -7.55 -32.41
N SER A 123 17.13 -8.13 -32.54
CA SER A 123 18.36 -7.54 -32.07
C SER A 123 18.54 -6.23 -32.83
N SER A 124 18.31 -5.10 -32.16
CA SER A 124 18.69 -3.80 -32.68
C SER A 124 20.21 -3.79 -32.82
N ARG A 125 20.67 -3.71 -34.07
CA ARG A 125 22.04 -3.32 -34.43
C ARG A 125 22.38 -1.96 -33.87
#